data_AF-A0A7G1KG93-F1
#
_entry.id   AF-A0A7G1KG93-F1
#
_cell.length_a   1.000
_cell.length_b   1.000
_cell.length_c   1.000
_cell.angle_alpha   90.00
_cell.angle_beta   90.00
_cell.angle_gamma   90.00
#
_symmetry.space_group_name_H-M   'P 1'
#
loop_
_entity.id
_entity.type
_entity.pdbx_description
1 polymer ?
#
loop_
_entity_poly.entity_id
_entity_poly.type
_entity_poly.pdbx_seq_one_letter_code
_entity_poly.pdbx_strand_id
1 'polypeptide(L)'
;MNDLNSLAALQARVYQFLESQDEATLRAIISGTAKLGVVIVGDASPAAAASHQRPPIASRAQPVVSDVQPQRDPALVAQELLGLPLERRRSYLSATTLTVSELREVAKRLGLRRYSKLAKATLVEAMASHGNLTTGVIADQPRPPASSPGRSKASAPSIEPAQPNTSAAQIASRLREIDTEDEGAAYIRAQRLDRATLVAVATELHLTRVDRLSRTELEKRVLKQAIGARRRFAGLRKW
;
A
#
# COMPACT_ATOMS: atom_id res chain seq x y z
N MET A 1 8.06 -2.19 -18.87
CA MET A 1 7.39 -2.46 -20.16
C MET A 1 6.67 -3.82 -20.20
N ASN A 2 6.91 -4.76 -19.28
CA ASN A 2 6.31 -6.11 -19.34
C ASN A 2 4.81 -6.17 -18.98
N ASP A 3 4.33 -5.27 -18.13
CA ASP A 3 2.94 -5.33 -17.65
C ASP A 3 1.93 -5.05 -18.77
N LEU A 4 2.25 -4.13 -19.67
CA LEU A 4 1.37 -3.80 -20.81
C LEU A 4 1.23 -4.97 -21.77
N ASN A 5 2.34 -5.67 -22.06
CA ASN A 5 2.34 -6.85 -22.93
C ASN A 5 1.58 -8.02 -22.28
N SER A 6 1.70 -8.19 -20.96
CA SER A 6 0.95 -9.22 -20.24
C SER A 6 -0.55 -8.98 -20.25
N LEU A 7 -0.98 -7.72 -20.14
CA LEU A 7 -2.39 -7.34 -20.21
C LEU A 7 -2.95 -7.54 -21.63
N ALA A 8 -2.20 -7.16 -22.65
CA ALA A 8 -2.57 -7.40 -24.05
C ALA A 8 -2.71 -8.91 -24.35
N ALA A 9 -1.78 -9.73 -23.86
CA ALA A 9 -1.84 -11.18 -24.02
C ALA A 9 -3.03 -11.81 -23.29
N LEU A 10 -3.36 -11.31 -22.08
CA LEU A 10 -4.54 -11.75 -21.34
C LEU A 10 -5.83 -11.40 -22.08
N GLN A 11 -5.94 -10.17 -22.58
CA GLN A 11 -7.09 -9.73 -23.36
C GLN A 11 -7.29 -10.60 -24.60
N ALA A 12 -6.22 -10.87 -25.36
CA ALA A 12 -6.28 -11.74 -26.54
C ALA A 12 -6.81 -13.15 -26.19
N ARG A 13 -6.34 -13.74 -25.09
CA ARG A 13 -6.82 -15.06 -24.62
C ARG A 13 -8.28 -15.05 -24.22
N VAL A 14 -8.76 -13.99 -23.57
CA VAL A 14 -10.17 -13.86 -23.21
C VAL A 14 -11.04 -13.80 -24.47
N TYR A 15 -10.66 -13.03 -25.47
CA TYR A 15 -11.42 -12.96 -26.72
C TYR A 15 -11.44 -14.29 -27.47
N GLN A 16 -10.28 -14.96 -27.58
CA GLN A 16 -10.20 -16.28 -28.20
C GLN A 16 -11.06 -17.31 -27.47
N PHE A 17 -11.10 -17.26 -26.13
CA PHE A 17 -11.98 -18.12 -25.35
C PHE A 17 -13.45 -17.84 -25.68
N LEU A 18 -13.88 -16.57 -25.66
CA LEU A 18 -15.27 -16.19 -25.94
C LEU A 18 -15.72 -16.59 -27.36
N GLU A 19 -14.82 -16.52 -28.34
CA GLU A 19 -15.09 -16.95 -29.71
C GLU A 19 -15.34 -18.48 -29.82
N SER A 20 -14.74 -19.27 -28.92
CA SER A 20 -14.92 -20.73 -28.89
C SER A 20 -16.17 -21.21 -28.14
N GLN A 21 -16.91 -20.30 -27.48
CA GLN A 21 -18.09 -20.67 -26.69
C GLN A 21 -19.36 -20.62 -27.54
N ASP A 22 -20.29 -21.51 -27.23
CA ASP A 22 -21.63 -21.51 -27.81
C ASP A 22 -22.51 -20.39 -27.23
N GLU A 23 -23.55 -20.02 -27.98
CA GLU A 23 -24.42 -18.89 -27.63
C GLU A 23 -25.13 -19.09 -26.28
N ALA A 24 -25.47 -20.33 -25.92
CA ALA A 24 -26.10 -20.64 -24.64
C ALA A 24 -25.15 -20.36 -23.47
N THR A 25 -23.87 -20.73 -23.60
CA THR A 25 -22.84 -20.43 -22.61
C THR A 25 -22.59 -18.93 -22.48
N LEU A 26 -22.54 -18.20 -23.59
CA LEU A 26 -22.40 -16.74 -23.55
C LEU A 26 -23.57 -16.07 -22.81
N ARG A 27 -24.81 -16.51 -23.04
CA ARG A 27 -25.99 -16.03 -22.28
C ARG A 27 -25.92 -16.43 -20.80
N ALA A 28 -25.40 -17.60 -20.48
CA ALA A 28 -25.19 -18.02 -19.10
C ALA A 28 -24.18 -17.12 -18.37
N ILE A 29 -23.10 -16.72 -19.04
CA ILE A 29 -22.11 -15.78 -18.50
C ILE A 29 -22.73 -14.39 -18.30
N ILE A 30 -23.47 -13.88 -19.29
CA ILE A 30 -24.12 -12.56 -19.20
C ILE A 30 -25.18 -12.51 -18.09
N SER A 31 -25.95 -13.59 -17.92
CA SER A 31 -26.95 -13.72 -16.86
C SER A 31 -26.34 -13.97 -15.47
N GLY A 32 -25.03 -14.21 -15.39
CA GLY A 32 -24.33 -14.54 -14.15
C GLY A 32 -24.58 -15.95 -13.62
N THR A 33 -25.22 -16.82 -14.41
CA THR A 33 -25.43 -18.23 -14.07
C THR A 33 -24.15 -19.05 -14.28
N ALA A 34 -23.27 -18.63 -15.19
CA ALA A 34 -21.91 -19.15 -15.34
C ALA A 34 -20.87 -18.09 -14.94
N LYS A 35 -19.74 -18.52 -14.34
CA LYS A 35 -18.63 -17.65 -13.95
C LYS A 35 -17.32 -18.18 -14.52
N LEU A 36 -16.46 -17.28 -14.95
CA LEU A 36 -15.11 -17.61 -15.44
C LEU A 36 -14.13 -17.68 -14.26
N GLY A 37 -13.50 -18.84 -14.07
CA GLY A 37 -12.40 -19.02 -13.14
C GLY A 37 -11.06 -18.97 -13.89
N VAL A 38 -10.13 -18.14 -13.44
CA VAL A 38 -8.76 -18.15 -13.97
C VAL A 38 -7.93 -19.14 -13.18
N VAL A 39 -7.55 -20.25 -13.81
CA VAL A 39 -6.60 -21.20 -13.24
C VAL A 39 -5.20 -20.81 -13.69
N ILE A 40 -4.36 -20.37 -12.75
CA ILE A 40 -2.93 -20.14 -13.02
C ILE A 40 -2.29 -21.53 -13.09
N VAL A 41 -1.98 -21.98 -14.31
CA VAL A 41 -1.21 -23.21 -14.54
C VAL A 41 0.25 -22.94 -14.13
N GLY A 42 0.51 -23.00 -12.84
CA GLY A 42 1.83 -22.81 -12.22
C GLY A 42 2.23 -23.90 -11.23
N ASP A 43 1.34 -24.85 -10.92
CA ASP A 43 1.63 -25.93 -9.96
C ASP A 43 0.95 -27.27 -10.28
N ALA A 44 0.57 -27.48 -11.55
CA ALA A 44 0.01 -28.76 -12.00
C ALA A 44 1.07 -29.55 -12.77
N SER A 45 1.70 -30.50 -12.08
CA SER A 45 2.43 -31.61 -12.67
C SER A 45 1.57 -32.30 -13.75
N PRO A 46 2.05 -32.47 -14.98
CA PRO A 46 1.31 -33.10 -16.06
C PRO A 46 1.47 -34.62 -15.94
N ALA A 47 0.74 -35.22 -15.00
CA ALA A 47 0.73 -36.67 -14.82
C ALA A 47 -0.69 -37.19 -14.55
N ALA A 48 -1.63 -36.93 -15.47
CA ALA A 48 -2.90 -37.68 -15.52
C ALA A 48 -3.61 -37.47 -16.87
N ALA A 49 -2.93 -37.75 -17.98
CA ALA A 49 -3.58 -37.97 -19.26
C ALA A 49 -3.45 -39.46 -19.62
N ALA A 50 -4.34 -40.29 -19.07
CA ALA A 50 -4.81 -41.55 -19.64
C ALA A 50 -5.65 -42.30 -18.58
N SER A 51 -6.96 -42.40 -18.80
CA SER A 51 -7.76 -43.64 -18.63
C SER A 51 -9.24 -43.30 -18.64
N HIS A 52 -9.93 -43.73 -19.68
CA HIS A 52 -11.38 -43.85 -19.71
C HIS A 52 -11.87 -44.96 -18.76
N GLN A 53 -13.15 -44.83 -18.37
CA GLN A 53 -14.12 -45.87 -17.97
C GLN A 53 -14.52 -46.01 -16.48
N ARG A 54 -15.80 -45.66 -16.30
CA ARG A 54 -16.89 -46.38 -15.58
C ARG A 54 -17.32 -45.81 -14.22
N PRO A 55 -18.64 -45.59 -14.00
CA PRO A 55 -19.18 -45.11 -12.72
C PRO A 55 -19.35 -46.28 -11.74
N PRO A 56 -19.28 -46.00 -10.43
CA PRO A 56 -20.36 -46.49 -9.57
C PRO A 56 -20.85 -45.47 -8.54
N ILE A 57 -22.14 -45.59 -8.31
CA ILE A 57 -22.93 -45.06 -7.21
C ILE A 57 -22.33 -45.58 -5.89
N ALA A 58 -21.94 -44.68 -4.98
CA ALA A 58 -22.02 -44.89 -3.53
C ALA A 58 -21.54 -43.63 -2.77
N SER A 59 -22.47 -43.08 -1.99
CA SER A 59 -22.31 -42.22 -0.83
C SER A 59 -20.88 -42.07 -0.30
N ARG A 60 -20.29 -40.88 -0.51
CA ARG A 60 -19.16 -40.42 0.28
C ARG A 60 -19.47 -39.01 0.74
N ALA A 61 -19.58 -38.88 2.06
CA ALA A 61 -19.75 -37.62 2.78
C ALA A 61 -18.89 -36.53 2.13
N GLN A 62 -19.55 -35.54 1.54
CA GLN A 62 -18.87 -34.34 1.09
C GLN A 62 -18.30 -33.66 2.34
N PRO A 63 -16.98 -33.38 2.39
CA PRO A 63 -16.53 -32.31 3.26
C PRO A 63 -17.18 -31.07 2.70
N VAL A 64 -18.07 -30.47 3.48
CA VAL A 64 -18.59 -29.12 3.23
C VAL A 64 -17.38 -28.20 3.30
N VAL A 65 -16.65 -28.06 2.19
CA VAL A 65 -15.85 -26.88 1.92
C VAL A 65 -16.88 -25.80 1.68
N SER A 66 -17.41 -25.28 2.78
CA SER A 66 -18.04 -23.99 2.79
C SER A 66 -17.05 -23.07 2.10
N ASP A 67 -17.38 -22.62 0.90
CA ASP A 67 -16.94 -21.32 0.43
C ASP A 67 -17.46 -20.35 1.48
N VAL A 68 -16.68 -20.16 2.55
CA VAL A 68 -16.94 -19.21 3.62
C VAL A 68 -16.83 -17.87 2.96
N GLN A 69 -17.96 -17.42 2.41
CA GLN A 69 -18.09 -16.09 1.88
C GLN A 69 -17.77 -15.16 3.05
N PRO A 70 -16.68 -14.39 2.95
CA PRO A 70 -16.17 -13.65 4.10
C PRO A 70 -17.24 -12.71 4.63
N GLN A 71 -17.75 -12.99 5.82
CA GLN A 71 -18.75 -12.15 6.46
C GLN A 71 -18.15 -10.76 6.71
N ARG A 72 -18.94 -9.71 6.45
CA ARG A 72 -18.50 -8.32 6.65
C ARG A 72 -18.46 -7.88 8.11
N ASP A 73 -18.95 -8.71 9.03
CA ASP A 73 -18.98 -8.35 10.44
C ASP A 73 -17.57 -8.48 11.06
N PRO A 74 -16.96 -7.38 11.54
CA PRO A 74 -15.62 -7.41 12.13
C PRO A 74 -15.54 -8.27 13.40
N ALA A 75 -16.65 -8.51 14.11
CA ALA A 75 -16.66 -9.37 15.28
C ALA A 75 -16.50 -10.85 14.90
N LEU A 76 -17.20 -11.28 13.85
CA LEU A 76 -17.17 -12.67 13.36
C LEU A 76 -15.85 -12.98 12.67
N VAL A 77 -15.32 -12.03 11.89
CA VAL A 77 -13.98 -12.13 11.26
C VAL A 77 -12.89 -12.32 12.32
N ALA A 78 -12.94 -11.62 13.45
CA ALA A 78 -11.96 -11.80 14.53
C ALA A 78 -12.00 -13.24 15.09
N GLN A 79 -13.19 -13.83 15.21
CA GLN A 79 -13.39 -15.17 15.73
C GLN A 79 -12.95 -16.25 14.73
N GLU A 80 -13.27 -16.08 13.44
CA GLU A 80 -12.84 -16.99 12.38
C GLU A 80 -11.30 -16.97 12.21
N LEU A 81 -10.67 -15.80 12.34
CA LEU A 81 -9.21 -15.68 12.28
C LEU A 81 -8.49 -16.45 13.38
N LEU A 82 -9.08 -16.62 14.55
CA LEU A 82 -8.50 -17.43 15.62
C LEU A 82 -8.49 -18.92 15.26
N GLY A 83 -9.50 -19.39 14.51
CA GLY A 83 -9.63 -20.79 14.08
C GLY A 83 -8.89 -21.13 12.77
N LEU A 84 -8.53 -20.13 11.96
CA LEU A 84 -7.85 -20.35 10.67
C LEU A 84 -6.34 -20.60 10.85
N PRO A 85 -5.71 -21.47 10.03
CA PRO A 85 -4.25 -21.63 10.00
C PRO A 85 -3.56 -20.40 9.39
N LEU A 86 -2.32 -20.12 9.81
CA LEU A 86 -1.56 -18.90 9.47
C LEU A 86 -1.57 -18.58 7.97
N GLU A 87 -1.31 -19.58 7.14
CA GLU A 87 -1.26 -19.46 5.68
C GLU A 87 -2.60 -19.01 5.07
N ARG A 88 -3.73 -19.43 5.68
CA ARG A 88 -5.07 -19.06 5.19
C ARG A 88 -5.56 -17.72 5.73
N ARG A 89 -4.99 -17.20 6.82
CA ARG A 89 -5.40 -15.91 7.42
C ARG A 89 -5.15 -14.73 6.48
N ARG A 90 -4.01 -14.72 5.76
CA ARG A 90 -3.68 -13.66 4.79
C ARG A 90 -4.67 -13.67 3.62
N SER A 91 -4.90 -14.85 3.04
CA SER A 91 -5.84 -15.01 1.93
C SER A 91 -7.27 -14.64 2.34
N TYR A 92 -7.71 -15.08 3.52
CA TYR A 92 -9.01 -14.73 4.07
C TYR A 92 -9.18 -13.21 4.28
N LEU A 93 -8.19 -12.55 4.91
CA LEU A 93 -8.19 -11.10 5.12
C LEU A 93 -8.12 -10.28 3.81
N SER A 94 -7.46 -10.82 2.79
CA SER A 94 -7.40 -10.18 1.47
C SER A 94 -8.72 -10.33 0.70
N ALA A 95 -9.44 -11.43 0.92
CA ALA A 95 -10.74 -11.71 0.32
C ALA A 95 -11.89 -10.96 1.01
N THR A 96 -11.82 -10.79 2.33
CA THR A 96 -12.70 -9.87 3.07
C THR A 96 -12.44 -8.45 2.56
N THR A 97 -13.37 -7.86 1.81
CA THR A 97 -13.29 -6.48 1.29
C THR A 97 -13.48 -5.42 2.41
N LEU A 98 -12.82 -5.62 3.55
CA LEU A 98 -12.91 -4.76 4.72
C LEU A 98 -12.18 -3.43 4.49
N THR A 99 -12.76 -2.39 5.06
CA THR A 99 -12.20 -1.05 5.17
C THR A 99 -11.10 -1.01 6.25
N VAL A 100 -10.28 0.05 6.23
CA VAL A 100 -9.19 0.20 7.22
C VAL A 100 -9.74 0.39 8.64
N SER A 101 -10.91 1.01 8.80
CA SER A 101 -11.59 1.14 10.09
C SER A 101 -12.04 -0.21 10.64
N GLU A 102 -12.65 -1.04 9.81
CA GLU A 102 -13.11 -2.38 10.22
C GLU A 102 -11.92 -3.28 10.57
N LEU A 103 -10.85 -3.29 9.76
CA LEU A 103 -9.62 -4.04 10.09
C LEU A 103 -9.00 -3.58 11.43
N ARG A 104 -9.13 -2.31 11.80
CA ARG A 104 -8.67 -1.80 13.09
C ARG A 104 -9.55 -2.30 14.24
N GLU A 105 -10.85 -2.47 14.03
CA GLU A 105 -11.72 -3.09 15.03
C GLU A 105 -11.40 -4.57 15.22
N VAL A 106 -11.17 -5.31 14.13
CA VAL A 106 -10.73 -6.70 14.21
C VAL A 106 -9.39 -6.77 14.96
N ALA A 107 -8.43 -5.91 14.65
CA ALA A 107 -7.15 -5.84 15.36
C ALA A 107 -7.31 -5.50 16.84
N LYS A 108 -8.23 -4.59 17.20
CA LYS A 108 -8.57 -4.27 18.60
C LYS A 108 -9.11 -5.49 19.33
N ARG A 109 -10.02 -6.26 18.72
CA ARG A 109 -10.59 -7.48 19.28
C ARG A 109 -9.56 -8.59 19.43
N LEU A 110 -8.58 -8.64 18.52
CA LEU A 110 -7.42 -9.53 18.63
C LEU A 110 -6.41 -9.09 19.69
N GLY A 111 -6.55 -7.91 20.31
CA GLY A 111 -5.65 -7.42 21.35
C GLY A 111 -4.32 -6.86 20.84
N LEU A 112 -4.20 -6.63 19.52
CA LEU A 112 -3.03 -6.00 18.92
C LEU A 112 -2.83 -4.60 19.52
N ARG A 113 -1.57 -4.20 19.75
CA ARG A 113 -1.19 -2.84 20.18
C ARG A 113 -0.49 -2.11 19.04
N ARG A 114 -0.52 -0.76 19.07
CA ARG A 114 0.14 0.11 18.08
C ARG A 114 -0.37 0.02 16.63
N TYR A 115 -1.59 -0.48 16.42
CA TYR A 115 -2.21 -0.64 15.09
C TYR A 115 -2.77 0.65 14.47
N SER A 116 -2.92 1.73 15.25
CA SER A 116 -3.57 2.97 14.82
C SER A 116 -2.84 3.75 13.72
N LYS A 117 -1.53 3.52 13.56
CA LYS A 117 -0.68 4.16 12.55
C LYS A 117 -0.30 3.23 11.39
N LEU A 118 -0.77 1.98 11.41
CA LEU A 118 -0.42 1.00 10.39
C LEU A 118 -1.25 1.21 9.12
N ALA A 119 -0.60 1.01 7.98
CA ALA A 119 -1.24 0.99 6.67
C ALA A 119 -2.02 -0.33 6.50
N LYS A 120 -2.96 -0.37 5.54
CA LYS A 120 -3.83 -1.54 5.33
C LYS A 120 -3.04 -2.86 5.19
N ALA A 121 -1.99 -2.86 4.38
CA ALA A 121 -1.17 -4.05 4.15
C ALA A 121 -0.43 -4.51 5.42
N THR A 122 0.18 -3.58 6.16
CA THR A 122 0.92 -3.93 7.39
C THR A 122 -0.02 -4.35 8.52
N LEU A 123 -1.26 -3.85 8.53
CA LEU A 123 -2.29 -4.28 9.46
C LEU A 123 -2.75 -5.72 9.17
N VAL A 124 -2.97 -6.07 7.90
CA VAL A 124 -3.31 -7.44 7.48
C VAL A 124 -2.17 -8.42 7.82
N GLU A 125 -0.93 -8.02 7.60
CA GLU A 125 0.23 -8.82 7.95
C GLU A 125 0.36 -9.02 9.46
N ALA A 126 0.19 -7.96 10.26
CA ALA A 126 0.22 -8.05 11.72
C ALA A 126 -0.88 -8.96 12.27
N MET A 127 -2.09 -8.93 11.70
CA MET A 127 -3.20 -9.78 12.10
C MET A 127 -3.01 -11.24 11.70
N ALA A 128 -2.44 -11.50 10.51
CA ALA A 128 -2.05 -12.84 10.12
C ALA A 128 -1.05 -13.42 11.12
N SER A 129 -0.01 -12.66 11.48
CA SER A 129 1.07 -13.09 12.38
C SER A 129 0.69 -13.14 13.87
N HIS A 130 -0.45 -12.59 14.29
CA HIS A 130 -0.84 -12.48 15.70
C HIS A 130 -1.21 -13.83 16.37
N GLY A 131 -1.23 -14.93 15.61
CA GLY A 131 -1.48 -16.27 16.16
C GLY A 131 -0.36 -16.86 17.02
N ASN A 132 0.82 -16.22 17.07
CA ASN A 132 2.01 -16.80 17.71
C ASN A 132 2.65 -15.91 18.78
N LEU A 133 1.91 -14.96 19.36
CA LEU A 133 2.43 -14.05 20.38
C LEU A 133 1.61 -14.11 21.67
N THR A 134 1.46 -15.31 22.22
CA THR A 134 1.29 -15.46 23.65
C THR A 134 2.67 -15.61 24.31
N THR A 135 2.98 -14.61 25.14
CA THR A 135 3.95 -14.66 26.26
C THR A 135 5.45 -14.71 25.93
N GLY A 136 6.15 -13.60 26.22
CA GLY A 136 7.57 -13.69 26.60
C GLY A 136 8.43 -12.45 26.33
N VAL A 137 8.78 -11.73 27.41
CA VAL A 137 10.13 -11.15 27.68
C VAL A 137 10.61 -10.03 26.73
N ILE A 138 10.42 -8.74 27.07
CA ILE A 138 11.40 -7.86 27.77
C ILE A 138 12.86 -7.99 27.29
N ALA A 139 13.31 -7.03 26.48
CA ALA A 139 14.67 -6.45 26.45
C ALA A 139 14.57 -5.25 25.49
N ASP A 140 14.50 -3.98 25.91
CA ASP A 140 15.50 -3.18 26.62
C ASP A 140 16.90 -3.25 26.02
N GLN A 141 17.26 -2.21 25.24
CA GLN A 141 18.61 -1.62 25.08
C GLN A 141 18.65 -0.60 23.91
N PRO A 142 19.61 0.35 23.86
CA PRO A 142 19.94 1.34 24.88
C PRO A 142 20.01 2.77 24.32
N ARG A 143 19.85 3.73 25.24
CA ARG A 143 20.14 5.16 25.10
C ARG A 143 21.64 5.40 25.24
N PRO A 144 22.32 6.17 24.37
CA PRO A 144 23.61 6.76 24.72
C PRO A 144 23.45 8.14 25.39
N PRO A 145 24.41 8.51 26.25
CA PRO A 145 24.25 9.56 27.25
C PRO A 145 24.52 10.98 26.73
N ALA A 146 24.06 11.94 27.53
CA ALA A 146 24.33 13.35 27.40
C ALA A 146 25.84 13.68 27.38
N SER A 147 26.22 14.66 26.57
CA SER A 147 27.44 15.44 26.77
C SER A 147 27.21 16.89 26.34
N SER A 148 27.39 17.77 27.30
CA SER A 148 27.58 19.21 27.21
C SER A 148 28.42 19.57 28.45
N PRO A 149 29.17 20.68 28.52
CA PRO A 149 29.39 21.76 27.54
C PRO A 149 30.90 22.05 27.31
N GLY A 150 31.25 22.70 26.20
CA GLY A 150 32.64 23.10 25.89
C GLY A 150 32.71 24.37 25.06
N ARG A 151 32.83 25.49 25.76
CA ARG A 151 33.09 26.83 25.22
C ARG A 151 34.58 26.95 24.94
N SER A 152 34.98 27.24 23.69
CA SER A 152 36.22 27.96 23.39
C SER A 152 36.15 28.68 22.05
N LYS A 153 36.63 29.92 22.11
CA LYS A 153 36.76 30.94 21.07
C LYS A 153 37.87 30.59 20.08
N ALA A 154 37.69 31.16 18.89
CA ALA A 154 38.70 31.71 17.98
C ALA A 154 39.25 30.83 16.84
N SER A 155 39.25 31.50 15.69
CA SER A 155 40.06 31.31 14.48
C SER A 155 39.51 30.38 13.41
N ALA A 156 38.88 31.02 12.43
CA ALA A 156 38.73 30.55 11.07
C ALA A 156 40.07 30.03 10.52
N PRO A 157 40.01 28.98 9.69
CA PRO A 157 40.10 29.22 8.26
C PRO A 157 38.92 28.60 7.50
N SER A 158 38.57 29.23 6.39
CA SER A 158 37.55 28.79 5.44
C SER A 158 37.63 27.29 5.13
N ILE A 159 36.61 26.56 5.54
CA ILE A 159 36.24 25.26 4.98
C ILE A 159 34.82 25.46 4.47
N GLU A 160 34.70 25.59 3.15
CA GLU A 160 33.44 25.57 2.41
C GLU A 160 32.59 24.37 2.86
N PRO A 161 31.38 24.57 3.41
CA PRO A 161 30.46 23.47 3.57
C PRO A 161 29.90 23.15 2.18
N ALA A 162 30.26 21.97 1.65
CA ALA A 162 29.58 21.35 0.54
C ALA A 162 28.07 21.51 0.74
N GLN A 163 27.41 22.28 -0.11
CA GLN A 163 26.08 22.81 0.14
C GLN A 163 24.98 21.79 -0.20
N PRO A 164 24.28 21.19 0.78
CA PRO A 164 22.99 20.54 0.51
C PRO A 164 21.85 21.56 0.30
N ASN A 165 22.02 22.80 0.75
CA ASN A 165 20.99 23.85 0.69
C ASN A 165 20.74 24.38 -0.72
N THR A 166 21.73 24.26 -1.62
CA THR A 166 21.57 24.66 -3.03
C THR A 166 20.50 23.80 -3.72
N SER A 167 20.37 22.53 -3.34
CA SER A 167 19.34 21.63 -3.89
C SER A 167 17.94 22.04 -3.43
N ALA A 168 17.76 22.39 -2.15
CA ALA A 168 16.45 22.77 -1.61
C ALA A 168 15.91 24.07 -2.22
N ALA A 169 16.75 25.09 -2.36
CA ALA A 169 16.37 26.36 -3.00
C ALA A 169 16.05 26.17 -4.50
N GLN A 170 16.83 25.36 -5.21
CA GLN A 170 16.55 25.01 -6.62
C GLN A 170 15.21 24.26 -6.77
N ILE A 171 14.94 23.30 -5.89
CA ILE A 171 13.66 22.57 -5.88
C ILE A 171 12.51 23.51 -5.57
N ALA A 172 12.67 24.42 -4.59
CA ALA A 172 11.65 25.41 -4.28
C ALA A 172 11.38 26.35 -5.46
N SER A 173 12.43 26.78 -6.18
CA SER A 173 12.28 27.58 -7.41
C SER A 173 11.55 26.80 -8.50
N ARG A 174 11.95 25.55 -8.74
CA ARG A 174 11.32 24.69 -9.75
C ARG A 174 9.86 24.40 -9.44
N LEU A 175 9.52 24.17 -8.17
CA LEU A 175 8.13 23.98 -7.72
C LEU A 175 7.27 25.24 -7.90
N ARG A 176 7.86 26.44 -7.87
CA ARG A 176 7.15 27.69 -8.17
C ARG A 176 6.87 27.85 -9.66
N GLU A 177 7.63 27.21 -10.55
CA GLU A 177 7.43 27.27 -12.01
C GLU A 177 6.29 26.36 -12.50
N ILE A 178 6.05 25.26 -11.80
CA ILE A 178 5.05 24.25 -12.17
C ILE A 178 3.62 24.81 -12.00
N ASP A 179 2.77 24.52 -12.99
CA ASP A 179 1.41 25.07 -13.06
C ASP A 179 0.39 24.26 -12.26
N THR A 180 0.60 22.96 -12.11
CA THR A 180 -0.38 22.03 -11.52
C THR A 180 0.16 21.32 -10.29
N GLU A 181 -0.74 21.03 -9.35
CA GLU A 181 -0.39 20.27 -8.13
C GLU A 181 0.05 18.84 -8.47
N ASP A 182 -0.53 18.25 -9.51
CA ASP A 182 -0.22 16.89 -9.95
C ASP A 182 1.18 16.78 -10.55
N GLU A 183 1.60 17.74 -11.38
CA GLU A 183 2.97 17.81 -11.92
C GLU A 183 3.99 18.08 -10.80
N GLY A 184 3.65 18.94 -9.84
CA GLY A 184 4.51 19.22 -8.69
C GLY A 184 4.70 17.99 -7.81
N ALA A 185 3.63 17.22 -7.58
CA ALA A 185 3.69 15.96 -6.85
C ALA A 185 4.51 14.91 -7.61
N ALA A 186 4.37 14.81 -8.93
CA ALA A 186 5.17 13.93 -9.77
C ALA A 186 6.66 14.29 -9.68
N TYR A 187 6.99 15.59 -9.72
CA TYR A 187 8.36 16.09 -9.57
C TYR A 187 8.99 15.74 -8.22
N ILE A 188 8.26 15.94 -7.12
CA ILE A 188 8.75 15.59 -5.76
C ILE A 188 9.01 14.07 -5.65
N ARG A 189 8.11 13.24 -6.21
CA ARG A 189 8.26 11.78 -6.21
C ARG A 189 9.45 11.32 -7.06
N ALA A 190 9.65 11.93 -8.23
CA ALA A 190 10.78 11.63 -9.12
C ALA A 190 12.13 11.93 -8.44
N GLN A 191 12.21 13.03 -7.69
CA GLN A 191 13.41 13.44 -6.99
C GLN A 191 13.71 12.58 -5.74
N ARG A 192 12.79 11.68 -5.35
CA ARG A 192 12.90 10.81 -4.16
C ARG A 192 13.29 11.57 -2.89
N LEU A 193 12.75 12.77 -2.72
CA LEU A 193 13.06 13.67 -1.61
C LEU A 193 12.78 13.02 -0.26
N ASP A 194 13.80 12.97 0.59
CA ASP A 194 13.70 12.54 1.96
C ASP A 194 13.02 13.62 2.82
N ARG A 195 12.62 13.26 4.04
CA ARG A 195 11.89 14.17 4.92
C ARG A 195 12.72 15.40 5.28
N ALA A 196 14.04 15.28 5.46
CA ALA A 196 14.87 16.41 5.86
C ALA A 196 14.98 17.43 4.73
N THR A 197 15.20 16.98 3.49
CA THR A 197 15.22 17.88 2.33
C THR A 197 13.85 18.52 2.08
N LEU A 198 12.76 17.80 2.32
CA LEU A 198 11.41 18.36 2.17
C LEU A 198 11.09 19.42 3.23
N VAL A 199 11.63 19.30 4.45
CA VAL A 199 11.60 20.35 5.48
C VAL A 199 12.45 21.55 5.05
N ALA A 200 13.64 21.34 4.48
CA ALA A 200 14.48 22.42 3.97
C ALA A 200 13.80 23.20 2.82
N VAL A 201 13.12 22.50 1.90
CA VAL A 201 12.30 23.14 0.85
C VAL A 201 11.13 23.92 1.49
N ALA A 202 10.51 23.38 2.54
CA ALA A 202 9.43 24.08 3.24
C ALA A 202 9.92 25.36 3.94
N THR A 203 11.14 25.36 4.51
CA THR A 203 11.73 26.57 5.09
C THR A 203 12.03 27.63 4.03
N GLU A 204 12.50 27.25 2.84
CA GLU A 204 12.70 28.15 1.69
C GLU A 204 11.38 28.74 1.15
N LEU A 205 10.28 28.01 1.30
CA LEU A 205 8.92 28.47 0.99
C LEU A 205 8.27 29.23 2.16
N HIS A 206 9.03 29.53 3.21
CA HIS A 206 8.61 30.23 4.43
C HIS A 206 7.44 29.57 5.17
N LEU A 207 7.34 28.24 5.11
CA LEU A 207 6.38 27.50 5.94
C LEU A 207 6.90 27.37 7.37
N THR A 208 6.05 27.74 8.33
CA THR A 208 6.33 27.58 9.76
C THR A 208 5.67 26.32 10.33
N ARG A 209 6.18 25.84 11.46
CA ARG A 209 5.63 24.70 12.22
C ARG A 209 5.56 23.38 11.42
N VAL A 210 6.56 23.12 10.59
CA VAL A 210 6.62 21.94 9.70
C VAL A 210 7.08 20.65 10.38
N ASP A 211 7.74 20.74 11.55
CA ASP A 211 8.35 19.58 12.22
C ASP A 211 7.34 18.53 12.71
N ARG A 212 6.11 18.96 13.00
CA ARG A 212 5.03 18.10 13.51
C ARG A 212 4.22 17.44 12.40
N LEU A 213 4.43 17.84 11.14
CA LEU A 213 3.65 17.32 10.03
C LEU A 213 4.16 15.96 9.57
N SER A 214 3.22 15.12 9.17
CA SER A 214 3.53 13.91 8.42
C SER A 214 4.11 14.27 7.05
N ARG A 215 4.91 13.38 6.47
CA ARG A 215 5.54 13.61 5.15
C ARG A 215 4.51 13.99 4.08
N THR A 216 3.37 13.30 4.06
CA THR A 216 2.26 13.55 3.11
C THR A 216 1.60 14.91 3.31
N GLU A 217 1.46 15.37 4.55
CA GLU A 217 0.91 16.71 4.82
C GLU A 217 1.91 17.81 4.50
N LEU A 218 3.20 17.55 4.76
CA LEU A 218 4.28 18.48 4.44
C LEU A 218 4.38 18.68 2.92
N GLU A 219 4.33 17.59 2.14
CA GLU A 219 4.27 17.62 0.67
C GLU A 219 3.08 18.45 0.18
N LYS A 220 1.86 18.18 0.69
CA LYS A 220 0.66 18.96 0.34
C LYS A 220 0.81 20.45 0.66
N ARG A 221 1.40 20.80 1.80
CA ARG A 221 1.59 22.21 2.18
C ARG A 221 2.67 22.89 1.34
N VAL A 222 3.77 22.21 1.04
CA VAL A 222 4.82 22.69 0.15
C VAL A 222 4.25 22.99 -1.24
N LEU A 223 3.50 22.05 -1.82
CA LEU A 223 2.85 22.22 -3.12
C LEU A 223 1.84 23.38 -3.10
N LYS A 224 0.94 23.40 -2.11
CA LYS A 224 -0.06 24.46 -1.97
C LYS A 224 0.58 25.84 -1.81
N GLN A 225 1.69 25.93 -1.10
CA GLN A 225 2.41 27.20 -0.90
C GLN A 225 3.14 27.63 -2.17
N ALA A 226 3.89 26.72 -2.82
CA ALA A 226 4.65 27.02 -4.03
C ALA A 226 3.74 27.46 -5.19
N ILE A 227 2.67 26.71 -5.43
CA ILE A 227 1.72 26.95 -6.53
C ILE A 227 0.72 28.06 -6.14
N GLY A 228 0.27 28.08 -4.88
CA GLY A 228 -0.65 29.11 -4.39
C GLY A 228 -0.05 30.52 -4.41
N ALA A 229 1.26 30.66 -4.15
CA ALA A 229 1.95 31.93 -4.31
C ALA A 229 1.88 32.41 -5.77
N ARG A 230 2.23 31.56 -6.74
CA ARG A 230 2.16 31.91 -8.16
C ARG A 230 0.73 32.20 -8.62
N ARG A 231 -0.28 31.42 -8.22
CA ARG A 231 -1.68 31.67 -8.62
C ARG A 231 -2.16 33.06 -8.20
N ARG A 232 -1.73 33.54 -7.03
CA ARG A 232 -2.04 34.89 -6.55
C ARG A 232 -1.35 35.95 -7.40
N PHE A 233 -0.10 35.75 -7.82
CA PHE A 233 0.65 36.71 -8.65
C PHE A 233 0.32 36.64 -10.15
N ALA A 234 -0.08 35.48 -10.68
CA ALA A 234 -0.51 35.32 -12.07
C ALA A 234 -1.85 36.02 -12.35
N GLY A 235 -2.75 36.05 -11.36
CA GLY A 235 -3.98 36.86 -11.43
C GLY A 235 -3.72 38.36 -11.40
N LEU A 236 -2.64 38.80 -10.74
CA LEU A 236 -2.22 40.21 -10.65
C LEU A 236 -1.54 40.75 -11.93
N ARG A 237 -1.07 39.88 -12.83
CA ARG A 237 -0.44 40.27 -14.10
C ARG A 237 -1.42 40.52 -15.26
N LYS A 238 -2.73 40.37 -15.01
CA LYS A 238 -3.80 40.57 -16.01
C LYS A 238 -4.62 41.86 -15.79
N TRP A 239 -4.10 42.81 -15.01
CA TRP A 239 -4.70 44.13 -14.82
C TRP A 239 -3.82 45.18 -15.48
#